data_AF-A0A832U6J6-F1
#
_entry.id   AF-A0A832U6J6-F1
#
_cell.length_a   1.000
_cell.length_b   1.000
_cell.length_c   1.000
_cell.angle_alpha   90.00
_cell.angle_beta   90.00
_cell.angle_gamma   90.00
#
_symmetry.space_group_name_H-M   'P 1'
#
loop_
_entity.id
_entity.type
_entity.pdbx_description
1 polymer ?
#
loop_
_entity_poly.entity_id
_entity_poly.type
_entity_poly.pdbx_seq_one_letter_code
_entity_poly.pdbx_strand_id
1 'polypeptide(L)'
;MNSTGRVEFGQFSENKEKTVITSKEEIEGRLCQCLKNHELPDYLLYTGTGGAKNWLKLDGTEAFPVARQLKVLLGKNLDSIVRFIPTGMSLVSVGVGNGEKERIFLEALVKKNLAENESSGKVSIRYYPIDINSEFVDIALEKVDNLPVEKKGIVGFIEDMAAFKINWRRPILFCILGNTFC
;
A
#
# COMPACT_ATOMS: atom_id res chain seq x y z
N MET A 1 -12.73 -30.95 -13.03
CA MET A 1 -12.86 -29.62 -12.38
C MET A 1 -11.92 -29.61 -11.20
N ASN A 2 -10.82 -28.86 -11.27
CA ASN A 2 -9.93 -28.52 -10.16
C ASN A 2 -9.26 -27.18 -10.52
N SER A 3 -9.92 -26.07 -10.18
CA SER A 3 -9.47 -24.71 -10.48
C SER A 3 -8.76 -24.10 -9.26
N THR A 4 -7.56 -24.58 -8.96
CA THR A 4 -6.60 -23.82 -8.14
C THR A 4 -5.61 -23.16 -9.09
N GLY A 5 -6.08 -22.14 -9.81
CA GLY A 5 -5.26 -21.32 -10.70
C GLY A 5 -4.31 -20.42 -9.91
N ARG A 6 -3.20 -20.98 -9.41
CA ARG A 6 -2.03 -20.18 -9.04
C ARG A 6 -1.39 -19.71 -10.35
N VAL A 7 -1.53 -18.42 -10.63
CA VAL A 7 -0.81 -17.77 -11.72
C VAL A 7 0.63 -17.61 -11.26
N GLU A 8 1.56 -18.29 -11.93
CA GLU A 8 2.99 -18.11 -11.72
C GLU A 8 3.42 -16.80 -12.37
N PHE A 9 3.82 -15.82 -11.56
CA PHE A 9 4.37 -14.57 -12.04
C PHE A 9 5.89 -14.73 -12.18
N GLY A 10 6.41 -14.56 -13.41
CA GLY A 10 7.84 -14.58 -13.69
C GLY A 10 8.62 -13.43 -13.02
N GLN A 11 9.95 -13.48 -13.09
CA GLN A 11 10.80 -12.38 -12.58
C GLN A 11 10.68 -11.15 -13.50
N PHE A 12 10.01 -10.10 -13.01
CA PHE A 12 9.95 -8.79 -13.64
C PHE A 12 10.90 -7.84 -12.90
N SER A 13 12.02 -7.47 -13.54
CA SER A 13 12.89 -6.42 -12.98
C SER A 13 12.44 -5.05 -13.52
N GLU A 14 11.66 -4.34 -12.73
CA GLU A 14 11.38 -2.92 -12.97
C GLU A 14 11.84 -2.09 -11.76
N ASN A 15 12.51 -0.97 -12.04
CA ASN A 15 13.15 -0.10 -11.05
C ASN A 15 12.20 0.27 -9.90
N LYS A 16 12.52 -0.13 -8.68
CA LYS A 16 11.86 0.37 -7.46
C LYS A 16 12.29 1.82 -7.23
N GLU A 17 11.50 2.77 -7.74
CA GLU A 17 11.71 4.18 -7.47
C GLU A 17 10.99 4.56 -6.16
N LYS A 18 11.69 5.17 -5.20
CA LYS A 18 11.11 5.71 -3.96
C LYS A 18 11.36 7.20 -3.88
N THR A 19 10.29 7.99 -3.72
CA THR A 19 10.36 9.44 -3.52
C THR A 19 10.12 9.76 -2.05
N VAL A 20 11.00 10.56 -1.44
CA VAL A 20 10.85 11.03 -0.06
C VAL A 20 10.47 12.51 -0.10
N ILE A 21 9.30 12.84 0.42
CA ILE A 21 8.80 14.22 0.51
C ILE A 21 9.04 14.75 1.90
N THR A 22 8.70 13.95 2.92
CA THR A 22 8.92 14.32 4.32
C THR A 22 10.21 13.70 4.82
N SER A 23 11.13 14.54 5.31
CA SER A 23 12.41 14.10 5.86
C SER A 23 12.29 13.68 7.34
N LYS A 24 13.28 12.93 7.85
CA LYS A 24 13.31 12.54 9.27
C LYS A 24 13.45 13.77 10.17
N GLU A 25 14.27 14.73 9.75
CA GLU A 25 14.52 15.99 10.45
C GLU A 25 13.23 16.81 10.56
N GLU A 26 12.39 16.81 9.54
CA GLU A 26 11.07 17.46 9.58
C GLU A 26 10.13 16.78 10.58
N ILE A 27 10.13 15.44 10.64
CA ILE A 27 9.35 14.69 11.64
C ILE A 27 9.84 14.98 13.07
N GLU A 28 11.16 15.03 13.29
CA GLU A 28 11.75 15.38 14.59
C GLU A 28 11.40 16.81 15.01
N GLY A 29 11.43 17.76 14.07
CA GLY A 29 11.01 19.13 14.29
C GLY A 29 9.54 19.22 14.71
N ARG A 30 8.66 18.47 14.02
CA ARG A 30 7.23 18.37 14.38
C ARG A 30 7.03 17.75 15.76
N LEU A 31 7.73 16.66 16.09
CA LEU A 31 7.68 16.06 17.42
C LEU A 31 8.08 17.06 18.51
N CYS A 32 9.20 17.78 18.31
CA CYS A 32 9.64 18.82 19.24
C CYS A 32 8.55 19.88 19.47
N GLN A 33 7.85 20.29 18.41
CA GLN A 33 6.78 21.28 18.51
C GLN A 33 5.54 20.73 19.24
N CYS A 34 5.12 19.50 18.93
CA CYS A 34 4.00 18.85 19.62
C CYS A 34 4.28 18.69 21.11
N LEU A 35 5.49 18.29 21.50
CA LEU A 35 5.87 18.13 22.91
C LEU A 35 5.83 19.47 23.67
N LYS A 36 6.23 20.58 23.04
CA LYS A 36 6.08 21.93 23.63
C LYS A 36 4.62 22.31 23.88
N ASN A 37 3.72 21.77 23.05
CA ASN A 37 2.28 22.02 23.14
C ASN A 37 1.55 20.97 24.00
N HIS A 38 2.25 20.00 24.60
CA HIS A 38 1.65 18.86 25.30
C HIS A 38 0.77 17.96 24.42
N GLU A 39 1.11 17.84 23.14
CA GLU A 39 0.42 17.03 22.15
C GLU A 39 1.27 15.82 21.74
N LEU A 40 0.61 14.71 21.40
CA LEU A 40 1.26 13.55 20.78
C LEU A 40 0.36 12.95 19.70
N PRO A 41 0.43 13.46 18.46
CA PRO A 41 -0.28 12.86 17.33
C PRO A 41 0.09 11.39 17.11
N ASP A 42 -0.91 10.56 16.82
CA ASP A 42 -0.77 9.11 16.71
C ASP A 42 0.27 8.67 15.67
N TYR A 43 0.44 9.43 14.59
CA TYR A 43 1.43 9.10 13.56
C TYR A 43 2.87 9.07 14.10
N LEU A 44 3.17 9.85 15.16
CA LEU A 44 4.47 9.87 15.80
C LEU A 44 4.77 8.59 16.59
N LEU A 45 3.74 7.79 16.92
CA LEU A 45 3.92 6.51 17.61
C LEU A 45 4.61 5.46 16.73
N TYR A 46 4.56 5.62 15.41
CA TYR A 46 5.08 4.63 14.47
C TYR A 46 6.04 5.18 13.41
N THR A 47 6.41 6.47 13.43
CA THR A 47 7.41 7.03 12.47
C THR A 47 8.86 6.66 12.80
N GLY A 48 9.17 6.40 14.07
CA GLY A 48 10.48 5.89 14.50
C GLY A 48 10.61 4.37 14.33
N THR A 49 11.82 3.85 14.15
CA THR A 49 12.08 2.41 13.93
C THR A 49 11.53 1.51 15.06
N GLY A 50 11.62 1.93 16.32
CA GLY A 50 11.03 1.19 17.45
C GLY A 50 9.50 1.16 17.39
N GLY A 51 8.89 2.31 17.07
CA GLY A 51 7.45 2.46 16.90
C GLY A 51 6.91 1.61 15.75
N ALA A 52 7.58 1.64 14.60
CA ALA A 52 7.25 0.85 13.43
C ALA A 52 7.25 -0.65 13.72
N LYS A 53 8.30 -1.15 14.38
CA LYS A 53 8.40 -2.56 14.78
C LYS A 53 7.31 -2.96 15.78
N ASN A 54 7.03 -2.10 16.76
CA ASN A 54 5.95 -2.33 17.72
C ASN A 54 4.59 -2.38 17.01
N TRP A 55 4.36 -1.48 16.05
CA TRP A 55 3.15 -1.47 15.23
C TRP A 55 2.98 -2.76 14.43
N LEU A 56 4.02 -3.20 13.70
CA LEU A 56 3.96 -4.45 12.93
C LEU A 56 3.74 -5.67 13.84
N LYS A 57 4.34 -5.68 15.04
CA LYS A 57 4.11 -6.73 16.03
C LYS A 57 2.67 -6.71 16.56
N LEU A 58 2.11 -5.53 16.80
CA LEU A 58 0.71 -5.37 17.19
C LEU A 58 -0.23 -5.82 16.07
N ASP A 59 0.01 -5.40 14.84
CA ASP A 59 -0.81 -5.76 13.68
C ASP A 59 -0.85 -7.28 13.43
N GLY A 60 0.25 -7.98 13.77
CA GLY A 60 0.35 -9.43 13.66
C GLY A 60 -0.13 -10.24 14.88
N THR A 61 -0.47 -9.60 16.01
CA THR A 61 -0.82 -10.33 17.23
C THR A 61 -2.28 -10.79 17.25
N GLU A 62 -2.54 -11.96 17.84
CA GLU A 62 -3.91 -12.44 18.01
C GLU A 62 -4.75 -11.58 18.94
N ALA A 63 -4.08 -10.90 19.89
CA ALA A 63 -4.72 -9.99 20.84
C ALA A 63 -5.24 -8.69 20.19
N PHE A 64 -4.83 -8.38 18.95
CA PHE A 64 -5.31 -7.24 18.18
C PHE A 64 -5.96 -7.72 16.88
N PRO A 65 -7.21 -8.22 16.93
CA PRO A 65 -7.80 -8.95 15.81
C PRO A 65 -8.24 -8.06 14.65
N VAL A 66 -8.22 -6.73 14.81
CA VAL A 66 -8.78 -5.77 13.84
C VAL A 66 -8.12 -5.93 12.47
N ALA A 67 -6.79 -5.91 12.41
CA ALA A 67 -6.03 -6.06 11.16
C ALA A 67 -6.39 -7.35 10.42
N ARG A 68 -6.44 -8.47 11.15
CA ARG A 68 -6.82 -9.80 10.65
C ARG A 68 -8.26 -9.82 10.16
N GLN A 69 -9.19 -9.26 10.92
CA GLN A 69 -10.61 -9.24 10.56
C GLN A 69 -10.86 -8.38 9.32
N LEU A 70 -10.20 -7.22 9.19
CA LEU A 70 -10.27 -6.39 7.99
C LEU A 70 -9.71 -7.10 6.76
N LYS A 71 -8.58 -7.82 6.90
CA LYS A 71 -8.02 -8.66 5.83
C LYS A 71 -9.00 -9.76 5.40
N VAL A 72 -9.62 -10.45 6.36
CA VAL A 72 -10.63 -11.48 6.09
C VAL A 72 -11.86 -10.89 5.40
N LEU A 73 -12.34 -9.73 5.86
CA LEU A 73 -13.48 -9.05 5.27
C LEU A 73 -13.18 -8.59 3.83
N LEU A 74 -11.99 -8.05 3.58
CA LEU A 74 -11.53 -7.71 2.24
C LEU A 74 -11.53 -8.95 1.34
N GLY A 75 -10.93 -10.06 1.79
CA GLY A 75 -10.89 -11.31 1.02
C GLY A 75 -12.28 -11.85 0.68
N LYS A 76 -13.23 -11.81 1.63
CA LYS A 76 -14.62 -12.25 1.41
C LYS A 76 -15.38 -11.43 0.37
N ASN A 77 -15.05 -10.15 0.23
CA ASN A 77 -15.77 -9.22 -0.65
C ASN A 77 -14.97 -8.86 -1.91
N LEU A 78 -13.76 -9.39 -2.06
CA LEU A 78 -12.79 -8.95 -3.07
C LEU A 78 -13.35 -9.01 -4.49
N ASP A 79 -13.92 -10.15 -4.88
CA ASP A 79 -14.48 -10.33 -6.23
C ASP A 79 -15.64 -9.37 -6.50
N SER A 80 -16.49 -9.14 -5.49
CA SER A 80 -17.60 -8.19 -5.58
C SER A 80 -17.09 -6.75 -5.76
N ILE A 81 -15.99 -6.38 -5.10
CA ILE A 81 -15.38 -5.05 -5.22
C ILE A 81 -14.71 -4.90 -6.60
N VAL A 82 -13.84 -5.86 -6.96
CA VAL A 82 -13.00 -5.83 -8.17
C VAL A 82 -13.82 -5.86 -9.45
N ARG A 83 -14.98 -6.52 -9.44
CA ARG A 83 -15.96 -6.46 -10.53
C ARG A 83 -16.27 -5.03 -11.00
N PHE A 84 -16.43 -4.08 -10.08
CA PHE A 84 -16.84 -2.71 -10.40
C PHE A 84 -15.69 -1.77 -10.74
N ILE A 85 -14.44 -2.21 -10.62
CA ILE A 85 -13.26 -1.40 -10.88
C ILE A 85 -12.87 -1.50 -12.36
N PRO A 86 -12.87 -0.41 -13.14
CA PRO A 86 -12.36 -0.43 -14.52
C PRO A 86 -10.96 -1.06 -14.64
N THR A 87 -10.77 -1.83 -15.71
CA THR A 87 -9.50 -2.52 -15.95
C THR A 87 -8.38 -1.54 -16.31
N GLY A 88 -7.18 -1.79 -15.77
CA GLY A 88 -6.00 -0.97 -16.02
C GLY A 88 -5.88 0.27 -15.11
N MET A 89 -6.73 0.40 -14.07
CA MET A 89 -6.57 1.45 -13.07
C MET A 89 -5.30 1.23 -12.24
N SER A 90 -4.51 2.29 -12.08
CA SER A 90 -3.36 2.30 -11.17
C SER A 90 -3.83 2.39 -9.72
N LEU A 91 -3.20 1.64 -8.81
CA LEU A 91 -3.52 1.65 -7.39
C LEU A 91 -2.69 2.70 -6.66
N VAL A 92 -3.35 3.62 -5.98
CA VAL A 92 -2.75 4.51 -4.98
C VAL A 92 -3.27 4.06 -3.62
N SER A 93 -2.38 3.59 -2.74
CA SER A 93 -2.76 3.21 -1.38
C SER A 93 -2.05 4.09 -0.35
N VAL A 94 -2.82 4.71 0.54
CA VAL A 94 -2.30 5.57 1.61
C VAL A 94 -2.38 4.86 2.95
N GLY A 95 -1.30 5.00 3.73
CA GLY A 95 -1.12 4.34 5.01
C GLY A 95 -1.00 2.84 4.82
N VAL A 96 0.02 2.38 4.10
CA VAL A 96 0.12 0.98 3.63
C VAL A 96 0.50 -0.02 4.72
N GLY A 97 1.12 0.42 5.82
CA GLY A 97 1.50 -0.47 6.92
C GLY A 97 2.31 -1.69 6.44
N ASN A 98 1.78 -2.90 6.64
CA ASN A 98 2.45 -4.15 6.24
C ASN A 98 2.22 -4.60 4.78
N GLY A 99 1.40 -3.88 4.00
CA GLY A 99 1.14 -4.16 2.59
C GLY A 99 0.32 -5.41 2.27
N GLU A 100 -0.20 -6.14 3.27
CA GLU A 100 -0.89 -7.41 3.06
C GLU A 100 -2.21 -7.23 2.28
N LYS A 101 -2.91 -6.13 2.54
CA LYS A 101 -4.20 -5.84 1.92
C LYS A 101 -4.01 -5.35 0.48
N GLU A 102 -2.98 -4.54 0.25
CA GLU A 102 -2.55 -4.10 -1.08
C GLU A 102 -2.17 -5.29 -1.96
N ARG A 103 -1.43 -6.26 -1.42
CA ARG A 103 -1.08 -7.48 -2.17
C ARG A 103 -2.32 -8.24 -2.65
N ILE A 104 -3.25 -8.53 -1.73
CA ILE A 104 -4.50 -9.24 -2.07
C ILE A 104 -5.25 -8.50 -3.18
N PHE A 105 -5.31 -7.18 -3.06
CA PHE A 105 -6.04 -6.34 -3.98
C PHE A 105 -5.39 -6.26 -5.36
N LEU A 106 -4.07 -6.04 -5.42
CA LEU A 106 -3.28 -6.02 -6.66
C LEU A 106 -3.32 -7.36 -7.38
N GLU A 107 -3.23 -8.49 -6.66
CA GLU A 107 -3.34 -9.82 -7.26
C GLU A 107 -4.68 -10.00 -7.99
N ALA A 108 -5.78 -9.51 -7.42
CA ALA A 108 -7.10 -9.57 -8.06
C ALA A 108 -7.21 -8.61 -9.27
N LEU A 109 -6.67 -7.40 -9.16
CA LEU A 109 -6.65 -6.44 -10.28
C LEU A 109 -5.80 -6.96 -11.46
N VAL A 110 -4.64 -7.57 -11.18
CA VAL A 110 -3.78 -8.18 -12.18
C VAL A 110 -4.50 -9.32 -12.89
N LYS A 111 -5.15 -10.23 -12.13
CA LYS A 111 -5.93 -11.33 -12.70
C LYS A 111 -7.05 -10.83 -13.62
N LYS A 112 -7.79 -9.82 -13.17
CA LYS A 112 -8.83 -9.18 -13.99
C LYS A 112 -8.25 -8.58 -15.27
N ASN A 113 -7.13 -7.86 -15.15
CA ASN A 113 -6.50 -7.21 -16.30
C ASN A 113 -6.04 -8.21 -17.37
N LEU A 114 -5.46 -9.33 -16.95
CA LEU A 114 -5.05 -10.41 -17.85
C LEU A 114 -6.25 -11.11 -18.51
N ALA A 115 -7.33 -11.34 -17.77
CA ALA A 115 -8.55 -11.96 -18.31
C ALA A 115 -9.29 -11.07 -19.32
N GLU A 116 -9.23 -9.73 -19.16
CA GLU A 116 -9.93 -8.80 -20.04
C GLU A 116 -9.06 -8.27 -21.20
N ASN A 117 -7.72 -8.42 -21.13
CA ASN A 117 -6.77 -7.96 -22.16
C ASN A 117 -5.84 -9.08 -22.66
N GLU A 118 -6.40 -10.26 -22.92
CA GLU A 118 -5.65 -11.47 -23.33
C GLU A 118 -4.70 -11.22 -24.51
N SER A 119 -5.07 -10.34 -25.45
CA SER A 119 -4.30 -10.04 -26.66
C SER A 119 -3.00 -9.27 -26.43
N SER A 120 -2.87 -8.56 -25.30
CA SER A 120 -1.69 -7.73 -25.03
C SER A 120 -0.66 -8.45 -24.14
N GLY A 121 -1.11 -9.40 -23.30
CA GLY A 121 -0.30 -10.03 -22.26
C GLY A 121 0.34 -9.05 -21.26
N LYS A 122 0.01 -7.76 -21.33
CA LYS A 122 0.67 -6.68 -20.59
C LYS A 122 -0.26 -6.11 -19.54
N VAL A 123 0.23 -6.11 -18.30
CA VAL A 123 -0.44 -5.49 -17.17
C VAL A 123 -0.01 -4.02 -17.12
N SER A 124 -0.92 -3.11 -17.40
CA SER A 124 -0.68 -1.66 -17.45
C SER A 124 -1.01 -0.95 -16.12
N ILE A 125 -0.87 -1.65 -14.99
CA ILE A 125 -1.18 -1.15 -13.65
C ILE A 125 0.11 -0.59 -13.02
N ARG A 126 0.03 0.62 -12.46
CA ARG A 126 1.03 1.15 -11.53
C ARG A 126 0.55 1.04 -10.09
N TYR A 127 1.46 0.75 -9.18
CA TYR A 127 1.25 0.76 -7.75
C TYR A 127 2.04 1.89 -7.08
N TYR A 128 1.33 2.72 -6.34
CA TYR A 128 1.87 3.83 -5.55
C TYR A 128 1.58 3.61 -4.06
N PRO A 129 2.43 2.87 -3.32
CA PRO A 129 2.36 2.81 -1.86
C PRO A 129 2.78 4.14 -1.25
N ILE A 130 1.96 4.65 -0.33
CA ILE A 130 2.22 5.91 0.36
C ILE A 130 2.14 5.68 1.86
N ASP A 131 3.18 6.07 2.58
CA ASP A 131 3.18 6.11 4.04
C ASP A 131 4.11 7.22 4.54
N ILE A 132 3.84 7.72 5.74
CA ILE A 132 4.78 8.62 6.42
C ILE A 132 6.03 7.86 6.86
N ASN A 133 5.90 6.56 7.15
CA ASN A 133 7.04 5.73 7.50
C ASN A 133 7.66 5.06 6.26
N SER A 134 8.92 5.40 5.98
CA SER A 134 9.71 4.83 4.89
C SER A 134 9.84 3.30 4.94
N GLU A 135 9.94 2.70 6.13
CA GLU A 135 10.02 1.24 6.33
C GLU A 135 8.73 0.55 5.89
N PHE A 136 7.56 1.16 6.12
CA PHE A 136 6.28 0.61 5.67
C PHE A 136 6.15 0.65 4.14
N VAL A 137 6.65 1.72 3.51
CA VAL A 137 6.73 1.81 2.05
C VAL A 137 7.62 0.69 1.49
N ASP A 138 8.79 0.46 2.09
CA ASP A 138 9.70 -0.59 1.67
C ASP A 138 9.08 -1.99 1.82
N ILE A 139 8.47 -2.28 2.97
CA ILE A 139 7.75 -3.54 3.22
C ILE A 139 6.64 -3.75 2.18
N ALA A 140 5.85 -2.72 1.90
CA ALA A 140 4.75 -2.81 0.95
C ALA A 140 5.24 -3.05 -0.49
N LEU A 141 6.37 -2.44 -0.89
CA LEU A 141 7.01 -2.68 -2.19
C LEU A 141 7.56 -4.11 -2.31
N GLU A 142 8.25 -4.60 -1.28
CA GLU A 142 8.76 -5.97 -1.21
C GLU A 142 7.63 -7.01 -1.27
N LYS A 143 6.52 -6.74 -0.59
CA LYS A 143 5.36 -7.65 -0.52
C LYS A 143 4.77 -7.99 -1.88
N VAL A 144 4.90 -7.09 -2.84
CA VAL A 144 4.32 -7.19 -4.19
C VAL A 144 5.38 -7.27 -5.29
N ASP A 145 6.64 -7.50 -4.93
CA ASP A 145 7.77 -7.45 -5.86
C ASP A 145 7.60 -8.39 -7.06
N ASN A 146 7.08 -9.58 -6.79
CA ASN A 146 6.80 -10.62 -7.78
C ASN A 146 5.56 -10.35 -8.64
N LEU A 147 4.80 -9.28 -8.40
CA LEU A 147 3.65 -8.93 -9.23
C LEU A 147 4.10 -8.14 -10.47
N PRO A 148 3.49 -8.39 -11.64
CA PRO A 148 3.79 -7.72 -12.91
C PRO A 148 3.15 -6.33 -12.94
N VAL A 149 3.49 -5.49 -11.97
CA VAL A 149 3.05 -4.10 -11.89
C VAL A 149 4.26 -3.21 -11.74
N GLU A 150 4.20 -2.04 -12.36
CA GLU A 150 5.16 -0.97 -12.17
C GLU A 150 4.97 -0.39 -10.76
N LYS A 151 6.04 -0.09 -10.02
CA LYS A 151 5.97 0.27 -8.59
C LYS A 151 6.72 1.57 -8.31
N LYS A 152 6.10 2.49 -7.58
CA LYS A 152 6.75 3.73 -7.13
C LYS A 152 6.33 4.10 -5.71
N GLY A 153 7.24 3.93 -4.75
CA GLY A 153 6.99 4.25 -3.34
C GLY A 153 7.06 5.74 -3.06
N ILE A 154 6.23 6.22 -2.12
CA ILE A 154 6.17 7.62 -1.72
C ILE A 154 6.19 7.69 -0.20
N VAL A 155 7.17 8.40 0.35
CA VAL A 155 7.26 8.69 1.79
C VAL A 155 6.75 10.11 2.03
N GLY A 156 5.63 10.24 2.72
CA GLY A 156 5.02 11.55 3.01
C GLY A 156 3.62 11.46 3.59
N PHE A 157 3.04 12.61 3.84
CA PHE A 157 1.69 12.73 4.40
C PHE A 157 0.61 12.60 3.32
N ILE A 158 -0.62 12.28 3.73
CA ILE A 158 -1.77 12.32 2.82
C ILE A 158 -2.03 13.76 2.35
N GLU A 159 -1.74 14.75 3.19
CA GLU A 159 -1.83 16.17 2.89
C GLU A 159 -0.89 16.59 1.74
N ASP A 160 0.21 15.85 1.52
CA ASP A 160 1.15 16.10 0.43
C ASP A 160 0.62 15.58 -0.94
N MET A 161 -0.63 15.10 -0.99
CA MET A 161 -1.26 14.56 -2.20
C MET A 161 -1.16 15.41 -3.45
N ALA A 162 -1.19 16.74 -3.30
CA ALA A 162 -1.05 17.64 -4.43
C ALA A 162 0.32 17.50 -5.11
N ALA A 163 1.39 17.28 -4.34
CA ALA A 163 2.76 17.20 -4.84
C ALA A 163 3.01 15.93 -5.66
N PHE A 164 2.40 14.79 -5.29
CA PHE A 164 2.65 13.53 -5.98
C PHE A 164 1.66 13.16 -7.09
N LYS A 165 0.46 13.77 -7.10
CA LYS A 165 -0.57 13.55 -8.14
C LYS A 165 -0.08 13.80 -9.58
N ILE A 166 0.92 14.65 -9.76
CA ILE A 166 1.46 15.04 -11.08
C ILE A 166 2.02 13.82 -11.83
N ASN A 167 2.53 12.82 -11.11
CA ASN A 167 3.20 11.66 -11.69
C ASN A 167 2.31 10.40 -11.77
N TRP A 168 1.03 10.54 -11.46
CA TRP A 168 0.11 9.41 -11.46
C TRP A 168 -0.37 9.07 -12.86
N ARG A 169 -0.19 7.80 -13.23
CA ARG A 169 -0.79 7.24 -14.44
C ARG A 169 -2.28 7.03 -14.22
N ARG A 170 -3.09 7.94 -14.78
CA ARG A 170 -4.55 7.84 -14.77
C ARG A 170 -5.03 6.72 -15.71
N PRO A 171 -6.19 6.09 -15.44
CA PRO A 171 -7.06 6.30 -14.29
C PRO A 171 -6.50 5.72 -12.98
N ILE A 172 -6.91 6.29 -11.84
CA ILE A 172 -6.43 5.86 -10.52
C ILE A 172 -7.55 5.32 -9.64
N LEU A 173 -7.24 4.29 -8.88
CA LEU A 173 -8.02 3.80 -7.77
C LEU A 173 -7.33 4.23 -6.48
N PHE A 174 -7.98 5.12 -5.74
CA PHE A 174 -7.47 5.63 -4.47
C PHE A 174 -8.00 4.80 -3.31
N CYS A 175 -7.10 4.37 -2.43
CA CYS A 175 -7.38 3.44 -1.37
C CYS A 175 -6.70 3.86 -0.06
N ILE A 176 -7.33 3.55 1.07
CA ILE A 176 -6.77 3.67 2.42
C ILE A 176 -6.90 2.29 3.06
N LEU A 177 -6.01 1.37 2.67
CA LEU A 177 -6.14 -0.02 3.08
C LEU A 177 -5.42 -0.27 4.40
N GLY A 178 -4.18 0.15 4.59
CA GLY A 178 -3.44 -0.18 5.82
C GLY A 178 -3.86 0.58 7.08
N ASN A 179 -4.89 1.43 7.02
CA ASN A 179 -5.45 2.01 8.23
C ASN A 179 -6.25 0.96 9.03
N THR A 180 -5.75 0.65 10.23
CA THR A 180 -6.38 -0.29 11.17
C THR A 180 -7.03 0.44 12.35
N PHE A 181 -6.83 1.76 12.48
CA PHE A 181 -7.46 2.62 13.49
C PHE A 181 -8.24 3.73 12.80
N CYS A 182 -9.51 3.46 12.51
CA CYS A 182 -10.53 4.47 12.29
C CYS A 182 -11.64 4.22 13.31
#